data_AF-A0A939P1W9-F1
#
_entry.id   AF-A0A939P1W9-F1
#
_cell.length_a   1.000
_cell.length_b   1.000
_cell.length_c   1.000
_cell.angle_alpha   90.00
_cell.angle_beta   90.00
_cell.angle_gamma   90.00
#
_symmetry.space_group_name_H-M   'P 1'
#
loop_
_entity.id
_entity.type
_entity.pdbx_description
1 polymer ?
#
loop_
_entity_poly.entity_id
_entity_poly.type
_entity_poly.pdbx_seq_one_letter_code
_entity_poly.pdbx_strand_id
1 'polypeptide(L)'
;MDNTKPPVVDTDRIAINDGDIEHDLWVAGEINDQPGYTFKAQVFNVGSMYGINFGQISKLEVWREGETVCHFNRGWLERPATAEDRRAVDTIVSSFREHGSERSNDSRSREKDDPGHER
;
A
#
# COMPACT_ATOMS: atom_id res chain seq x y z
N MET A 1 18.38 5.10 19.47
CA MET A 1 17.41 6.04 18.87
C MET A 1 16.83 5.33 17.67
N ASP A 2 15.54 4.99 17.70
CA ASP A 2 14.89 4.29 16.59
C ASP A 2 14.80 5.26 15.41
N ASN A 3 15.64 5.03 14.40
CA ASN A 3 15.90 5.95 13.30
C ASN A 3 14.99 5.63 12.09
N THR A 4 13.83 5.02 12.34
CA THR A 4 12.90 4.61 11.29
C THR A 4 12.03 5.79 10.89
N LYS A 5 12.30 6.31 9.69
CA LYS A 5 11.49 7.35 9.03
C LYS A 5 10.03 6.91 8.89
N PRO A 6 9.07 7.85 8.85
CA PRO A 6 7.66 7.52 8.73
C PRO A 6 7.35 6.82 7.40
N PRO A 7 6.24 6.06 7.30
CA PRO A 7 5.78 5.47 6.06
C PRO A 7 5.57 6.53 4.98
N VAL A 8 5.87 6.17 3.73
CA VAL A 8 5.50 6.96 2.56
C VAL A 8 4.11 6.53 2.11
N VAL A 9 3.22 7.49 1.87
CA VAL A 9 1.85 7.24 1.41
C VAL A 9 1.66 7.81 0.00
N ASP A 10 1.08 6.99 -0.88
CA ASP A 10 0.71 7.35 -2.25
C ASP A 10 -0.64 8.10 -2.24
N THR A 11 -0.58 9.41 -1.97
CA THR A 11 -1.78 10.26 -1.80
C THR A 11 -2.57 10.50 -3.09
N ASP A 12 -2.03 10.12 -4.25
CA ASP A 12 -2.77 10.12 -5.51
C ASP A 12 -3.83 9.02 -5.53
N ARG A 13 -3.63 7.93 -4.77
CA ARG A 13 -4.52 6.75 -4.75
C ARG A 13 -5.47 6.75 -3.55
N ILE A 14 -5.02 7.24 -2.40
CA ILE A 14 -5.79 7.28 -1.16
C ILE A 14 -5.71 8.64 -0.48
N ALA A 15 -6.77 9.03 0.22
CA ALA A 15 -6.76 10.17 1.12
C ALA A 15 -6.73 9.67 2.57
N ILE A 16 -5.91 10.31 3.42
CA ILE A 16 -5.93 10.09 4.88
C ILE A 16 -6.78 11.20 5.48
N ASN A 17 -7.89 10.81 6.10
CA ASN A 17 -8.89 11.73 6.65
C ASN A 17 -8.89 11.74 8.19
N ASP A 18 -8.27 10.75 8.84
CA ASP A 18 -8.12 10.64 10.28
C ASP A 18 -6.79 9.96 10.65
N GLY A 19 -6.15 10.45 11.72
CA GLY A 19 -4.79 10.09 12.15
C GLY A 19 -3.68 10.82 11.38
N ASP A 20 -2.48 10.79 11.96
CA ASP A 20 -1.25 11.33 11.38
C ASP A 20 -0.26 10.21 11.05
N ILE A 21 0.10 10.04 9.77
CA ILE A 21 1.02 8.97 9.35
C ILE A 21 2.43 9.11 9.96
N GLU A 22 2.84 10.30 10.38
CA GLU A 22 4.16 10.54 10.95
C GLU A 22 4.24 10.15 12.44
N HIS A 23 3.10 10.18 13.14
CA HIS A 23 3.05 10.10 14.60
C HIS A 23 2.12 9.02 15.14
N ASP A 24 1.08 8.65 14.39
CA ASP A 24 0.08 7.68 14.78
C ASP A 24 0.30 6.33 14.10
N LEU A 25 0.01 5.27 14.85
CA LEU A 25 -0.02 3.92 14.31
C LEU A 25 -1.32 3.64 13.55
N TRP A 26 -2.37 4.41 13.80
CA TRP A 26 -3.69 4.20 13.21
C TRP A 26 -4.04 5.37 12.31
N VAL A 27 -4.39 5.05 11.07
CA VAL A 27 -4.91 6.02 10.11
C VAL A 27 -6.19 5.48 9.49
N ALA A 28 -7.07 6.38 9.09
CA ALA A 28 -8.28 6.05 8.34
C ALA A 28 -8.45 7.02 7.16
N GLY A 29 -9.16 6.53 6.14
CA GLY A 29 -9.19 7.21 4.86
C GLY A 29 -10.12 6.57 3.85
N GLU A 30 -9.99 7.00 2.61
CA GLU A 30 -10.78 6.54 1.48
C GLU A 30 -9.93 6.35 0.23
N ILE A 31 -10.47 5.66 -0.76
CA ILE A 31 -9.81 5.45 -2.05
C ILE A 31 -10.31 6.49 -3.04
N ASN A 32 -9.38 7.22 -3.67
CA ASN A 32 -9.72 8.35 -4.54
C ASN A 32 -10.46 7.92 -5.82
N ASP A 33 -10.13 6.75 -6.37
CA ASP A 33 -10.70 6.23 -7.63
C ASP A 33 -11.91 5.29 -7.45
N GLN A 34 -12.25 4.96 -6.21
CA GLN A 34 -13.32 4.02 -5.85
C GLN A 34 -14.18 4.63 -4.73
N PRO A 35 -15.07 5.58 -5.08
CA PRO A 35 -15.92 6.24 -4.10
C PRO A 35 -16.80 5.23 -3.36
N GLY A 36 -17.00 5.47 -2.05
CA GLY A 36 -17.75 4.58 -1.17
C GLY A 36 -16.89 3.53 -0.46
N TYR A 37 -15.60 3.38 -0.83
CA TYR A 37 -14.64 2.58 -0.09
C TYR A 37 -13.89 3.42 0.95
N THR A 38 -13.98 3.01 2.21
CA THR A 38 -13.22 3.58 3.31
C THR A 38 -12.41 2.50 4.02
N PHE A 39 -11.36 2.91 4.72
CA PHE A 39 -10.49 1.97 5.42
C PHE A 39 -9.99 2.52 6.75
N LYS A 40 -9.55 1.61 7.60
CA LYS A 40 -8.77 1.89 8.79
C LYS A 40 -7.61 0.90 8.87
N ALA A 41 -6.41 1.41 9.01
CA ALA A 41 -5.19 0.62 8.97
C ALA A 41 -4.30 0.90 10.19
N GLN A 42 -3.70 -0.15 10.74
CA GLN A 42 -2.58 -0.03 11.68
C GLN A 42 -1.27 -0.16 10.92
N VAL A 43 -0.56 0.94 10.74
CA VAL A 43 0.63 1.09 9.89
C VAL A 43 1.87 1.30 10.74
N PHE A 44 2.96 0.61 10.41
CA PHE A 44 4.27 0.77 11.03
C PHE A 44 5.29 1.32 10.03
N ASN A 45 6.37 1.90 10.55
CA ASN A 45 7.42 2.50 9.73
C ASN A 45 8.12 1.48 8.82
N VAL A 46 8.17 0.21 9.24
CA VAL A 46 8.80 -0.90 8.51
C VAL A 46 7.86 -2.09 8.34
N GLY A 47 8.13 -2.91 7.33
CA GLY A 47 7.46 -4.19 7.13
C GLY A 47 7.66 -5.15 8.30
N SER A 48 6.69 -6.04 8.53
CA SER A 48 6.79 -7.02 9.62
C SER A 48 6.23 -8.38 9.25
N MET A 49 6.67 -9.43 9.97
CA MET A 49 6.12 -10.79 9.82
C MET A 49 4.61 -10.91 10.08
N TYR A 50 4.03 -9.93 10.77
CA TYR A 50 2.59 -9.85 11.03
C TYR A 50 1.85 -8.96 10.04
N GLY A 51 2.59 -8.29 9.16
CA GLY A 51 2.06 -7.41 8.14
C GLY A 51 1.45 -8.17 6.98
N ILE A 52 0.43 -7.58 6.34
CA ILE A 52 -0.10 -8.07 5.07
C ILE A 52 1.06 -8.13 4.07
N ASN A 53 1.32 -9.31 3.50
CA ASN A 53 2.43 -9.57 2.59
C ASN A 53 3.81 -9.16 3.13
N PHE A 54 4.04 -9.33 4.44
CA PHE A 54 5.25 -8.85 5.13
C PHE A 54 5.46 -7.33 5.10
N GLY A 55 4.43 -6.57 4.69
CA GLY A 55 4.46 -5.11 4.59
C GLY A 55 4.17 -4.40 5.91
N GLN A 56 3.94 -3.08 5.82
CA GLN A 56 3.79 -2.18 6.97
C GLN A 56 2.43 -2.26 7.68
N ILE A 57 1.39 -2.76 6.99
CA ILE A 57 0.03 -2.83 7.54
C ILE A 57 -0.15 -4.13 8.32
N SER A 58 -0.32 -4.03 9.64
CA SER A 58 -0.51 -5.19 10.52
C SER A 58 -1.99 -5.52 10.80
N LYS A 59 -2.86 -4.53 10.62
CA LYS A 59 -4.32 -4.65 10.76
C LYS A 59 -4.98 -3.77 9.72
N LEU A 60 -6.05 -4.26 9.11
CA LEU A 60 -6.79 -3.55 8.08
C LEU A 60 -8.27 -3.90 8.20
N GLU A 61 -9.12 -2.88 8.22
CA GLU A 61 -10.55 -3.02 8.00
C GLU A 61 -10.94 -2.12 6.82
N VAL A 62 -11.75 -2.65 5.92
CA VAL A 62 -12.24 -1.94 4.73
C VAL A 62 -13.75 -2.05 4.70
N TRP A 63 -14.40 -0.92 4.47
CA TRP A 63 -15.84 -0.83 4.30
C TRP A 63 -16.18 -0.36 2.89
N ARG A 64 -17.30 -0.86 2.38
CA ARG A 64 -17.96 -0.37 1.18
C ARG A 64 -19.36 0.05 1.57
N GLU A 65 -19.69 1.33 1.38
CA GLU A 65 -21.03 1.87 1.71
C GLU A 65 -21.47 1.58 3.17
N GLY A 66 -20.50 1.47 4.09
CA GLY A 66 -20.72 1.17 5.51
C GLY A 66 -20.73 -0.31 5.88
N GLU A 67 -20.66 -1.23 4.93
CA GLU A 67 -20.56 -2.67 5.18
C GLU A 67 -19.10 -3.12 5.18
N THR A 68 -18.68 -3.92 6.18
CA THR A 68 -17.32 -4.49 6.21
C THR A 68 -17.19 -5.50 5.07
N VAL A 69 -16.20 -5.28 4.20
CA VAL A 69 -15.90 -6.17 3.06
C VAL A 69 -14.56 -6.89 3.22
N CYS A 70 -13.74 -6.45 4.17
CA CYS A 70 -12.45 -7.03 4.46
C CYS A 70 -12.03 -6.70 5.90
N HIS A 71 -11.57 -7.70 6.63
CA HIS A 71 -11.00 -7.54 7.97
C HIS A 71 -9.79 -8.45 8.15
N PHE A 72 -8.63 -7.83 8.34
CA PHE A 72 -7.36 -8.47 8.63
C PHE A 72 -6.85 -8.03 10.00
N ASN A 73 -6.51 -9.00 10.86
CA ASN A 73 -5.90 -8.76 12.15
C ASN A 73 -4.82 -9.81 12.38
N ARG A 74 -3.65 -9.62 11.72
CA ARG A 74 -2.51 -10.56 11.70
C ARG A 74 -2.91 -11.96 11.20
N GLY A 75 -3.84 -11.96 10.25
CA GLY A 75 -4.58 -13.11 9.76
C GLY A 75 -5.90 -12.62 9.19
N TRP A 76 -6.40 -13.30 8.15
CA TRP A 76 -7.68 -12.96 7.54
C TRP A 76 -8.83 -13.40 8.45
N LEU A 77 -9.57 -12.44 9.00
CA LEU A 77 -10.84 -12.69 9.68
C LEU A 77 -11.98 -12.71 8.66
N GLU A 78 -11.92 -11.78 7.70
CA GLU A 78 -12.81 -11.70 6.56
C GLU A 78 -12.01 -11.30 5.31
N ARG A 79 -12.15 -12.08 4.23
CA ARG A 79 -11.44 -11.83 2.97
C ARG A 79 -12.35 -11.07 1.99
N PRO A 80 -11.79 -10.16 1.17
CA PRO A 80 -12.54 -9.52 0.10
C PRO A 80 -13.15 -10.54 -0.87
N ALA A 81 -14.47 -10.53 -0.96
CA ALA A 81 -15.25 -11.52 -1.71
C ALA A 81 -15.28 -11.20 -3.22
N THR A 82 -15.45 -9.93 -3.59
CA THR A 82 -15.58 -9.52 -4.99
C THR A 82 -14.26 -9.10 -5.61
N ALA A 83 -14.22 -8.99 -6.94
CA ALA A 83 -13.06 -8.47 -7.65
C ALA A 83 -12.80 -6.99 -7.32
N GLU A 84 -13.85 -6.23 -7.03
CA GLU A 84 -13.77 -4.82 -6.64
C GLU A 84 -13.18 -4.68 -5.24
N ASP A 85 -13.67 -5.45 -4.26
CA ASP A 85 -13.12 -5.42 -2.89
C ASP A 85 -11.64 -5.83 -2.87
N ARG A 86 -11.24 -6.79 -3.72
CA ARG A 86 -9.83 -7.18 -3.86
C ARG A 86 -8.98 -6.05 -4.41
N ARG A 87 -9.49 -5.29 -5.40
CA ARG A 87 -8.79 -4.12 -5.96
C ARG A 87 -8.69 -2.98 -4.94
N ALA A 88 -9.74 -2.77 -4.14
CA ALA A 88 -9.73 -1.79 -3.07
C ALA A 88 -8.64 -2.12 -2.03
N VAL A 89 -8.62 -3.37 -1.54
CA VAL A 89 -7.59 -3.84 -0.59
C VAL A 89 -6.19 -3.73 -1.18
N ASP A 90 -5.97 -4.16 -2.43
CA ASP A 90 -4.67 -4.05 -3.10
C ASP A 90 -4.22 -2.59 -3.24
N THR A 91 -5.15 -1.71 -3.58
CA THR A 91 -4.89 -0.26 -3.69
C THR A 91 -4.44 0.33 -2.36
N ILE A 92 -5.14 0.02 -1.27
CA ILE A 92 -4.76 0.49 0.07
C ILE A 92 -3.39 -0.06 0.43
N VAL A 93 -3.18 -1.37 0.36
CA VAL A 93 -1.92 -2.03 0.78
C VAL A 93 -0.72 -1.52 -0.02
N SER A 94 -0.86 -1.34 -1.33
CA SER A 94 0.23 -0.87 -2.22
C SER A 94 0.48 0.65 -2.17
N SER A 95 -0.36 1.39 -1.45
CA SER A 95 -0.20 2.84 -1.23
C SER A 95 0.72 3.18 -0.05
N PHE A 96 0.94 2.24 0.88
CA PHE A 96 1.91 2.41 1.96
C PHE A 96 3.25 1.77 1.58
N ARG A 97 4.34 2.52 1.72
CA ARG A 97 5.70 2.06 1.40
C ARG A 97 6.70 2.44 2.49
N GLU A 98 7.73 1.61 2.64
CA GLU A 98 8.84 1.91 3.52
C GLU A 98 9.67 3.07 2.96
N HIS A 99 10.09 3.97 3.84
CA HIS A 99 10.91 5.09 3.43
C HIS A 99 12.28 4.58 2.94
N GLY A 100 12.59 4.83 1.66
CA GLY A 100 13.85 4.38 1.05
C GLY A 100 13.74 3.05 0.30
N SER A 101 12.56 2.43 0.19
CA SER A 101 12.33 1.44 -0.86
C SER A 101 12.12 2.18 -2.18
N GLU A 102 13.20 2.62 -2.82
CA GLU A 102 13.11 3.01 -4.23
C GLU A 102 12.63 1.78 -5.00
N ARG A 103 11.59 1.94 -5.83
CA ARG A 103 11.23 0.89 -6.78
C ARG A 103 12.48 0.63 -7.61
N SER A 104 13.11 -0.51 -7.42
CA SER A 104 14.18 -0.98 -8.29
C SER A 104 13.54 -1.29 -9.65
N ASN A 105 13.28 -0.26 -10.44
CA ASN A 105 13.13 -0.39 -11.88
C ASN A 105 14.53 -0.69 -12.42
N ASP A 106 14.95 -1.94 -12.26
CA ASP A 106 16.10 -2.45 -12.99
C ASP A 106 15.75 -2.37 -14.48
N SER A 107 16.48 -1.47 -15.13
CA SER A 107 16.36 -1.11 -16.53
C SER A 107 17.32 -2.00 -17.30
N ARG A 108 16.92 -2.53 -18.48
CA ARG A 108 17.68 -2.59 -19.76
C ARG A 108 17.36 -3.83 -20.60
N SER A 109 16.80 -3.58 -21.77
CA SER A 109 17.41 -4.06 -23.01
C SER A 109 17.30 -2.93 -24.02
N ARG A 110 18.32 -2.06 -23.97
CA ARG A 110 18.56 -1.00 -24.96
C ARG A 110 19.37 -1.63 -26.10
N GLU A 111 18.88 -1.43 -27.32
CA GLU A 111 19.57 -1.38 -28.62
C GLU A 111 21.02 -1.89 -28.71
N LYS A 112 21.24 -2.80 -29.65
CA LYS A 112 22.46 -2.81 -30.46
C LYS A 112 22.07 -2.57 -31.92
N ASP A 113 21.87 -1.31 -32.27
CA ASP A 113 22.16 -0.85 -33.62
C ASP A 113 23.68 -0.68 -33.72
N ASP A 114 24.32 -1.52 -34.53
CA ASP A 114 25.74 -1.40 -34.89
C ASP A 114 25.81 -0.93 -36.34
N PRO A 115 26.12 0.36 -36.60
CA PRO A 115 26.48 0.82 -37.93
C PRO A 115 28.00 0.90 -38.06
N GLY A 116 28.57 -0.05 -38.80
CA GLY A 116 29.66 0.22 -39.73
C GLY A 116 31.07 -0.20 -39.31
N HIS A 117 31.68 -1.09 -40.11
CA HIS A 117 32.99 -0.76 -40.67
C HIS A 117 33.23 -1.34 -42.07
N GLU A 118 33.67 -0.43 -42.93
CA GLU A 118 34.25 -0.54 -44.25
C GLU A 118 35.25 -1.70 -44.44
N ARG A 119 35.23 -2.28 -45.64
CA ARG A 119 36.40 -2.87 -46.32
C ARG A 119 36.33 -2.59 -47.81
#